data_AF-A0A2K3E626-F1
#
_entry.id   AF-A0A2K3E626-F1
#
_cell.length_a   1.000
_cell.length_b   1.000
_cell.length_c   1.000
_cell.angle_alpha   90.00
_cell.angle_beta   90.00
_cell.angle_gamma   90.00
#
_symmetry.space_group_name_H-M   'P 1'
#
loop_
_entity.id
_entity.type
_entity.pdbx_description
1 polymer ?
#
loop_
_entity_poly.entity_id
_entity_poly.type
_entity_poly.pdbx_seq_one_letter_code
_entity_poly.pdbx_strand_id
1 'polypeptide(L)' 'MNAVVTDYLPKAARGPARVGVLGMSVVTYLGIMKMNLAGPGLTETVKGLWRKPQPAAASK' A
#
# COMPACT_ATOMS: atom_id res chain seq x y z
N MET A 1 7.18 6.49 9.38
CA MET A 1 6.06 7.25 9.96
C MET A 1 6.21 7.61 11.44
N ASN A 2 6.89 6.81 12.27
CA ASN A 2 6.96 7.11 13.71
C ASN A 2 7.70 8.43 14.05
N ALA A 3 8.77 8.75 13.30
CA ALA A 3 9.48 10.03 13.39
C ALA A 3 8.57 11.20 12.98
N VAL A 4 7.89 11.08 11.84
CA VAL A 4 6.88 12.06 11.36
C VAL A 4 5.81 12.32 12.41
N VAL A 5 5.27 11.28 13.07
CA VAL A 5 4.31 11.45 14.16
C VAL A 5 4.91 12.24 15.33
N THR A 6 6.19 12.04 15.61
CA THR A 6 6.87 12.73 16.72
C THR A 6 7.14 14.19 16.39
N ASP A 7 7.50 14.50 15.14
CA ASP A 7 7.84 15.85 14.69
C ASP A 7 6.61 16.75 14.56
N TYR A 8 5.49 16.19 14.08
CA TYR A 8 4.31 16.98 13.70
C TYR A 8 3.14 16.89 14.68
N LEU A 9 3.09 15.92 15.59
CA LEU A 9 2.02 15.83 16.59
C LEU A 9 2.45 16.25 18.00
N PRO A 10 1.57 16.98 18.72
CA PRO A 10 1.79 17.29 20.12
C PRO A 10 1.81 16.01 20.97
N LYS A 11 2.56 16.01 22.08
CA LYS A 11 2.83 14.81 22.91
C LYS A 11 1.57 14.00 23.24
N ALA A 12 0.46 14.67 23.57
CA ALA A 12 -0.81 14.04 23.92
C ALA A 12 -1.42 13.21 22.77
N ALA A 13 -1.22 13.62 21.52
CA ALA A 13 -1.80 12.95 20.35
C ALA A 13 -0.90 11.84 19.76
N ARG A 14 0.38 11.76 20.18
CA ARG A 14 1.35 10.81 19.60
C ARG A 14 0.98 9.35 19.85
N GLY A 15 0.51 9.03 21.07
CA GLY A 15 0.11 7.67 21.43
C GLY A 15 -1.02 7.14 20.52
N PRO A 16 -2.18 7.82 20.48
CA PRO A 16 -3.26 7.46 19.57
C PRO A 16 -2.85 7.42 18.09
N ALA A 17 -2.08 8.42 17.62
CA ALA A 17 -1.62 8.45 16.23
C ALA A 17 -0.71 7.26 15.88
N ARG A 18 0.18 6.84 16.78
CA ARG A 18 1.02 5.65 16.59
C ARG A 18 0.20 4.37 16.50
N VAL A 19 -0.82 4.23 17.34
CA VAL A 19 -1.74 3.08 17.28
C VAL A 19 -2.51 3.08 15.95
N GLY A 20 -2.99 4.24 15.51
CA GLY A 20 -3.65 4.38 14.20
C GLY A 20 -2.74 4.00 13.03
N VAL A 21 -1.49 4.48 13.03
CA VAL A 21 -0.48 4.12 12.01
C VAL A 21 -0.17 2.63 12.05
N LEU A 22 -0.07 2.02 13.23
CA LEU A 22 0.14 0.58 13.37
C LEU A 22 -1.03 -0.21 12.78
N GLY A 23 -2.27 0.16 13.11
CA GLY A 23 -3.48 -0.46 12.54
C GLY A 23 -3.51 -0.37 11.02
N MET A 24 -3.25 0.81 10.46
CA MET A 24 -3.17 1.02 9.01
C MET A 24 -2.05 0.19 8.36
N SER A 25 -0.92 0.03 9.05
CA SER A 25 0.19 -0.79 8.57
C SER A 25 -0.19 -2.26 8.47
N VAL A 26 -0.93 -2.78 9.47
CA VAL A 26 -1.45 -4.16 9.45
C VAL A 26 -2.43 -4.36 8.31
N VAL A 27 -3.40 -3.45 8.13
CA VAL A 27 -4.36 -3.53 7.01
C VAL A 27 -3.64 -3.51 5.66
N THR A 28 -2.68 -2.62 5.50
CA THR A 28 -1.87 -2.52 4.28
C THR A 28 -1.08 -3.81 4.03
N TYR A 29 -0.45 -4.36 5.07
CA TYR A 29 0.28 -5.62 4.98
C TYR A 29 -0.63 -6.78 4.52
N LEU A 30 -1.80 -6.94 5.13
CA LEU A 30 -2.76 -7.98 4.75
C LEU A 30 -3.25 -7.80 3.31
N GLY A 31 -3.49 -6.56 2.87
CA GLY A 31 -3.86 -6.26 1.48
C GLY A 31 -2.77 -6.66 0.48
N ILE A 32 -1.52 -6.31 0.76
CA ILE A 32 -0.37 -6.70 -0.07
C ILE A 32 -0.18 -8.23 -0.05
N MET A 33 -0.30 -8.86 1.11
CA MET A 33 -0.20 -10.31 1.27
C MET A 33 -1.25 -11.02 0.43
N LYS A 34 -2.52 -10.58 0.49
CA LYS A 34 -3.60 -11.10 -0.37
C LYS A 34 -3.27 -10.95 -1.84
N MET A 35 -2.78 -9.77 -2.27
CA MET A 35 -2.41 -9.51 -3.66
C MET A 35 -1.27 -10.42 -4.14
N ASN A 36 -0.33 -10.77 -3.26
CA ASN A 36 0.76 -11.70 -3.57
C ASN A 36 0.30 -13.16 -3.62
N LEU A 37 -0.66 -13.58 -2.81
CA LEU A 37 -1.12 -14.97 -2.75
C LEU A 37 -2.20 -15.29 -3.80
N ALA A 38 -3.11 -14.37 -4.06
CA ALA A 38 -4.29 -14.60 -4.89
C ALA A 38 -4.32 -13.76 -6.17
N GLY A 39 -3.32 -12.91 -6.38
CA GLY A 39 -3.24 -11.99 -7.52
C GLY A 39 -1.93 -12.13 -8.31
N PRO A 40 -1.67 -11.20 -9.23
CA PRO A 40 -0.44 -11.18 -10.04
C PRO A 40 0.83 -10.89 -9.22
N GLY A 41 0.69 -10.59 -7.93
CA GLY A 41 1.79 -10.17 -7.06
C GLY A 41 2.24 -8.74 -7.30
N LEU A 42 2.97 -8.20 -6.32
CA LEU A 42 3.41 -6.80 -6.30
C LEU A 42 4.23 -6.45 -7.55
N THR A 43 5.16 -7.31 -7.96
CA THR A 43 6.07 -7.05 -9.08
C THR A 43 5.35 -6.95 -10.42
N GLU A 44 4.49 -7.91 -10.79
CA GLU A 44 3.76 -7.83 -12.05
C GLU A 44 2.66 -6.77 -12.01
N THR A 45 2.11 -6.45 -10.83
CA THR A 45 1.21 -5.29 -10.68
C THR A 45 1.92 -3.98 -11.03
N VAL A 46 3.13 -3.76 -10.50
CA VAL A 46 3.93 -2.56 -10.80
C VAL A 46 4.36 -2.54 -12.27
N LYS A 47 4.81 -3.66 -12.82
CA LYS A 47 5.15 -3.75 -14.25
C LYS A 47 3.94 -3.51 -15.14
N GLY A 48 2.78 -4.05 -14.78
CA GLY A 48 1.52 -3.85 -15.48
C GLY A 48 1.13 -2.38 -15.54
N LEU A 49 1.36 -1.63 -14.45
CA LEU A 49 1.15 -0.18 -14.42
C LEU A 49 2.12 0.59 -15.34
N TRP A 50 3.36 0.10 -15.49
CA TRP A 50 4.40 0.77 -16.30
C TRP A 50 4.39 0.39 -17.78
N ARG A 51 3.83 -0.77 -18.13
CA ARG A 51 3.67 -1.21 -19.52
C ARG A 51 2.65 -0.28 -20.20
N LYS A 52 2.96 0.15 -21.42
CA LYS A 52 1.98 0.90 -22.23
C LYS A 52 0.73 0.02 -22.41
N PRO A 53 -0.48 0.58 -22.34
CA PRO A 53 -1.69 -0.17 -22.65
C PRO A 53 -1.52 -0.81 -24.02
N GLN A 54 -1.56 -2.14 -24.08
CA GLN A 54 -1.58 -2.82 -25.36
C GLN A 54 -2.92 -2.43 -26.01
N PRO A 55 -2.93 -1.82 -27.21
CA PRO A 55 -4.19 -1.53 -27.89
C PRO A 55 -4.95 -2.85 -27.97
N ALA A 56 -6.17 -2.86 -27.44
CA ALA A 56 -7.03 -4.03 -27.39
C ALA A 56 -6.95 -4.71 -28.75
N ALA A 57 -6.40 -5.93 -28.77
CA ALA A 57 -6.21 -6.67 -30.00
C ALA A 57 -7.56 -6.65 -30.73
N ALA A 58 -7.58 -6.02 -31.91
CA ALA A 58 -8.73 -6.02 -32.77
C ALA A 58 -9.22 -7.47 -32.86
N SER A 59 -10.40 -7.72 -32.30
CA SER A 59 -11.10 -8.99 -32.46
C SER A 59 -11.13 -9.28 -33.95
N LYS A 60 -10.47 -10.36 -34.36
CA LYS A 60 -10.76 -10.97 -35.65
C LYS A 60 -12.16 -11.56 -35.62
#